data_AF-A0A9N9FDN6-F1
#
_entry.id   AF-A0A9N9FDN6-F1
#
_cell.length_a   1.000
_cell.length_b   1.000
_cell.length_c   1.000
_cell.angle_alpha   90.00
_cell.angle_beta   90.00
_cell.angle_gamma   90.00
#
_symmetry.space_group_name_H-M   'P 1'
#
loop_
_entity.id
_entity.type
_entity.pdbx_description
1 polymer ?
#
loop_
_entity_poly.entity_id
_entity_poly.type
_entity_poly.pdbx_seq_one_letter_code
_entity_poly.pdbx_strand_id
1 'polypeptide(L)'
;TVWVTGSQVEVLWSDKDFGGVKIANIYLLEDHGNDDLKRALTIGENVNLSKGSYTFKLPRSFKAGNYAVTITDDKKFFKYSHPFKITHG
;
A
#
# COMPACT_ATOMS: atom_id res chain seq x y z
N THR A 1 -10.60 -3.65 5.71
CA THR A 1 -9.47 -4.22 6.48
C THR A 1 -9.03 -3.24 7.56
N VAL A 2 -8.52 -3.73 8.70
CA VAL A 2 -7.93 -2.88 9.76
C VAL A 2 -6.47 -3.28 9.95
N TRP A 3 -5.57 -2.31 9.97
CA TRP A 3 -4.14 -2.50 10.27
C TRP A 3 -3.77 -1.81 11.57
N VAL A 4 -2.91 -2.45 12.36
CA VAL A 4 -2.52 -1.99 13.69
C VAL A 4 -1.08 -1.51 13.65
N THR A 5 -0.80 -0.32 14.19
CA THR A 5 0.57 0.22 14.20
C THR A 5 1.51 -0.69 15.02
N GLY A 6 2.76 -0.79 14.58
CA GLY A 6 3.74 -1.70 15.17
C GLY A 6 3.64 -3.16 14.75
N SER A 7 2.54 -3.58 14.13
CA SER A 7 2.36 -4.94 13.62
C SER A 7 2.97 -5.14 12.24
N GLN A 8 3.23 -6.40 11.92
CA GLN A 8 3.56 -6.85 10.58
C GLN A 8 2.27 -6.94 9.76
N VAL A 9 2.31 -6.38 8.55
CA VAL A 9 1.17 -6.25 7.65
C VAL A 9 1.55 -6.85 6.30
N GLU A 10 0.65 -7.65 5.74
CA GLU A 10 0.78 -8.20 4.39
C GLU A 10 -0.19 -7.51 3.43
N VAL A 11 0.35 -7.07 2.29
CA VAL A 11 -0.42 -6.60 1.14
C VAL A 11 -0.47 -7.73 0.14
N LEU A 12 -1.68 -8.14 -0.24
CA LEU A 12 -1.93 -9.19 -1.23
C LEU A 12 -2.42 -8.58 -2.54
N TRP A 13 -2.03 -9.19 -3.66
CA TRP A 13 -2.49 -8.84 -5.00
C TRP A 13 -2.50 -10.08 -5.92
N SER A 14 -3.08 -9.94 -7.11
CA SER A 14 -3.04 -10.97 -8.14
C SER A 14 -2.15 -10.55 -9.31
N ASP A 15 -1.38 -11.47 -9.88
CA ASP A 15 -0.51 -11.19 -11.04
C ASP A 15 -1.26 -10.59 -12.24
N LYS A 16 -2.55 -10.93 -12.38
CA LYS A 16 -3.43 -10.39 -13.43
C LYS A 16 -3.65 -8.87 -13.30
N ASP A 17 -3.46 -8.30 -12.11
CA ASP A 17 -3.76 -6.90 -11.82
C ASP A 17 -2.73 -5.95 -12.47
N PHE A 18 -1.59 -6.47 -12.94
CA PHE A 18 -0.45 -5.66 -13.37
C PHE A 18 -0.01 -5.90 -14.83
N GLY A 19 -0.76 -6.68 -15.61
CA GLY A 19 -0.55 -6.76 -17.07
C GLY A 19 0.88 -7.10 -17.53
N GLY A 20 1.61 -7.90 -16.74
CA GLY A 20 2.99 -8.30 -17.04
C GLY A 20 4.09 -7.43 -16.42
N VAL A 21 3.75 -6.38 -15.67
CA VAL A 21 4.71 -5.65 -14.83
C VAL A 21 5.21 -6.58 -13.72
N LYS A 22 6.54 -6.68 -13.61
CA LYS A 22 7.19 -7.56 -12.62
C LYS A 22 7.76 -6.80 -11.42
N ILE A 23 8.02 -5.52 -11.57
CA ILE A 23 8.68 -4.69 -10.54
C ILE A 23 7.88 -3.41 -10.38
N ALA A 24 7.52 -3.07 -9.14
CA ALA A 24 6.76 -1.86 -8.81
C ALA A 24 7.11 -1.33 -7.42
N ASN A 25 6.69 -0.10 -7.15
CA ASN A 25 6.77 0.54 -5.84
C ASN A 25 5.40 0.48 -5.15
N ILE A 26 5.42 0.31 -3.83
CA ILE A 26 4.22 0.21 -3.00
C ILE A 26 4.18 1.41 -2.06
N TYR A 27 3.05 2.12 -2.04
CA TYR A 27 2.86 3.30 -1.20
C TYR A 27 1.58 3.20 -0.38
N LEU A 28 1.59 3.87 0.77
CA LEU A 28 0.38 4.25 1.49
C LEU A 28 -0.01 5.67 1.14
N LEU A 29 -1.30 5.85 0.88
CA LEU A 29 -1.93 7.13 0.64
C LEU A 29 -2.89 7.41 1.81
N GLU A 30 -2.75 8.56 2.48
CA GLU A 30 -3.73 9.05 3.45
C GLU A 30 -4.95 9.58 2.69
N ASP A 31 -6.14 9.12 3.11
CA ASP A 31 -7.40 9.57 2.55
C ASP A 31 -7.99 10.70 3.41
N HIS A 32 -7.98 11.91 2.84
CA HIS A 32 -8.53 13.11 3.46
C HIS A 32 -9.98 13.41 3.02
N GLY A 33 -10.60 12.53 2.21
CA GLY A 33 -11.86 12.79 1.53
C GLY A 33 -11.69 13.58 0.22
N ASN A 34 -12.76 13.66 -0.58
CA ASN A 34 -12.81 14.37 -1.86
C ASN A 34 -11.72 13.94 -2.88
N ASP A 35 -11.39 12.65 -2.93
CA ASP A 35 -10.34 12.08 -3.79
C ASP A 35 -8.91 12.65 -3.56
N ASP A 36 -8.68 13.39 -2.46
CA ASP A 36 -7.35 13.90 -2.08
C ASP A 36 -6.55 12.80 -1.35
N LEU A 37 -5.87 11.99 -2.15
CA LEU A 37 -4.95 10.94 -1.68
C LEU A 37 -3.51 11.44 -1.66
N LYS A 38 -2.91 11.53 -0.46
CA LYS A 38 -1.52 12.00 -0.29
C LYS A 38 -0.60 10.86 0.13
N ARG A 39 0.57 10.76 -0.50
CA ARG A 39 1.57 9.75 -0.12
C ARG A 39 2.04 9.99 1.32
N ALA A 40 1.72 9.03 2.18
CA ALA A 40 2.08 9.04 3.59
C ALA A 40 3.32 8.17 3.88
N LEU A 41 3.50 7.08 3.14
CA LEU A 41 4.63 6.15 3.35
C LEU A 41 5.02 5.43 2.07
N THR A 42 6.32 5.25 1.85
CA THR A 42 6.85 4.23 0.94
C THR A 42 6.97 2.92 1.68
N ILE A 43 6.17 1.93 1.28
CA ILE A 43 6.17 0.59 1.88
C ILE A 43 7.34 -0.23 1.34
N GLY A 44 7.56 -0.19 0.02
CA GLY A 44 8.60 -0.95 -0.65
C GLY A 44 8.93 -0.36 -2.01
N GLU A 45 10.21 -0.41 -2.35
CA GLU A 45 10.73 0.03 -3.64
C GLU A 45 11.21 -1.17 -4.44
N ASN A 46 10.98 -1.16 -5.76
CA ASN A 46 11.37 -2.22 -6.68
C ASN A 46 10.92 -3.62 -6.23
N VAL A 47 9.70 -3.73 -5.71
CA VAL A 47 9.10 -4.98 -5.24
C VAL A 47 8.80 -5.89 -6.42
N ASN A 48 9.25 -7.15 -6.33
CA ASN A 48 8.89 -8.18 -7.31
C ASN A 48 7.42 -8.61 -7.12
N LEU A 49 6.58 -8.24 -8.09
CA LEU A 49 5.15 -8.51 -8.08
C LEU A 49 4.80 -9.99 -8.29
N SER A 50 5.71 -10.81 -8.84
CA SER A 50 5.45 -12.24 -9.08
C SER A 50 5.27 -13.06 -7.80
N LYS A 51 5.47 -12.45 -6.62
CA LYS A 51 5.26 -13.11 -5.32
C LYS A 51 3.80 -13.08 -4.88
N GLY A 52 2.96 -12.22 -5.46
CA GLY A 52 1.56 -12.04 -5.04
C GLY A 52 1.38 -11.33 -3.69
N SER A 53 2.47 -11.06 -2.96
CA SER A 53 2.41 -10.34 -1.69
C SER A 53 3.68 -9.56 -1.33
N TYR A 54 3.49 -8.56 -0.45
CA TYR A 54 4.57 -7.85 0.22
C TYR A 54 4.24 -7.66 1.69
N THR A 55 5.22 -7.93 2.53
CA THR A 55 5.06 -7.81 3.97
C THR A 55 6.00 -6.75 4.52
N PHE A 56 5.46 -5.88 5.38
CA PHE A 56 6.21 -4.79 5.98
C PHE A 56 5.77 -4.57 7.43
N LYS A 57 6.56 -3.80 8.19
CA LYS A 57 6.22 -3.39 9.55
C LYS A 57 5.62 -2.00 9.53
N LEU A 58 4.37 -1.86 9.98
CA LEU A 58 3.75 -0.55 10.10
C LEU A 58 4.40 0.21 11.28
N PRO A 59 4.93 1.44 11.10
CA PRO A 59 5.57 2.17 12.19
C PRO A 59 4.61 2.44 13.35
N ARG A 60 5.07 2.33 14.60
CA ARG A 60 4.25 2.63 15.79
C ARG A 60 3.78 4.08 15.84
N SER A 61 4.59 5.00 15.31
CA SER A 61 4.31 6.43 15.23
C SER A 61 3.35 6.81 14.09
N PHE A 62 2.90 5.83 13.28
CA PHE A 62 2.02 6.13 12.16
C PHE A 62 0.66 6.62 12.66
N LYS A 63 0.10 7.60 11.96
CA LYS A 63 -1.17 8.21 12.35
C LYS A 63 -2.32 7.21 12.10
N ALA A 64 -3.28 7.17 13.02
CA ALA A 64 -4.52 6.43 12.84
C ALA A 64 -5.46 7.19 11.90
N GLY A 65 -6.18 6.48 11.03
CA GLY A 65 -6.99 7.11 9.99
C GLY A 65 -7.40 6.18 8.87
N ASN A 66 -7.97 6.76 7.82
CA ASN A 66 -8.32 6.06 6.59
C ASN A 66 -7.16 6.18 5.59
N TYR A 67 -6.83 5.07 4.97
CA TYR A 67 -5.71 4.97 4.04
C TYR A 67 -6.08 4.07 2.86
N ALA A 68 -5.33 4.24 1.78
CA ALA A 68 -5.33 3.34 0.64
C ALA A 68 -3.91 2.86 0.37
N VAL A 69 -3.78 1.62 -0.09
CA VAL A 69 -2.54 1.13 -0.70
C VAL A 69 -2.54 1.55 -2.17
N THR A 70 -1.37 1.81 -2.74
CA THR A 70 -1.21 1.84 -4.20
C THR A 70 0.06 1.10 -4.60
N ILE A 71 0.04 0.45 -5.76
CA ILE A 71 1.16 -0.29 -6.34
C ILE A 71 1.38 0.24 -7.76
N THR A 72 2.52 0.87 -8.03
CA THR A 72 2.79 1.58 -9.29
C THR A 72 4.15 1.22 -9.85
N ASP A 73 4.25 1.04 -11.17
CA ASP A 73 5.54 1.16 -11.84
C ASP A 73 5.83 2.67 -12.02
N ASP A 74 7.09 3.08 -12.02
CA ASP A 74 7.47 4.51 -12.11
C ASP A 74 7.06 5.18 -13.44
N LYS A 75 6.40 4.45 -14.34
CA LYS A 75 5.98 4.92 -15.68
C LYS A 75 4.47 5.03 -15.84
N LYS A 76 3.66 4.36 -15.00
CA LYS A 76 2.19 4.30 -15.05
C LYS A 76 1.61 4.10 -13.65
N PHE A 77 0.72 5.01 -13.25
CA PHE A 77 -0.12 4.86 -12.06
C PHE A 77 -1.11 3.71 -12.26
N PHE A 78 -0.79 2.52 -11.78
CA PHE A 78 -1.77 1.45 -11.63
C PHE A 78 -2.41 1.55 -10.24
N LYS A 79 -3.73 1.65 -10.21
CA LYS A 79 -4.51 1.95 -9.01
C LYS A 79 -5.04 0.65 -8.42
N TYR A 80 -4.17 -0.18 -7.84
CA TYR A 80 -4.65 -1.18 -6.86
C TYR A 80 -4.92 -0.44 -5.55
N SER A 81 -6.11 0.14 -5.42
CA SER A 81 -6.54 0.87 -4.22
C SER A 81 -7.45 0.01 -3.38
N HIS A 82 -6.88 -0.61 -2.36
CA HIS A 82 -7.67 -1.25 -1.30
C HIS A 82 -7.77 -0.27 -0.12
N PRO A 83 -8.96 0.30 0.18
CA PRO A 83 -9.12 1.15 1.33
C PRO A 83 -9.07 0.33 2.63
N PHE A 84 -8.44 0.88 3.65
CA PHE A 84 -8.35 0.27 4.97
C PHE A 84 -8.20 1.34 6.07
N LYS A 85 -8.43 0.92 7.32
CA LYS A 85 -8.31 1.78 8.49
C LYS A 85 -7.06 1.41 9.29
N ILE A 86 -6.28 2.40 9.70
CA ILE A 86 -5.17 2.23 10.65
C ILE A 86 -5.64 2.59 12.06
N THR A 87 -5.32 1.75 13.03
CA THR A 87 -5.53 1.99 14.47
C THR A 87 -4.23 1.80 15.25
N HIS A 88 -4.15 2.41 16.43
CA HIS A 88 -3.04 2.15 17.35
C HIS A 88 -3.22 0.80 18.05
N GLY A 89 -2.10 0.13 18.32
CA GLY A 89 -2.02 -1.13 19.07
C GLY A 89 -1.44 -0.97 20.45
#